data_AF-A0A858YCS5-F1
#
_entry.id   AF-A0A858YCS5-F1
#
_cell.length_a   1.000
_cell.length_b   1.000
_cell.length_c   1.000
_cell.angle_alpha   90.00
_cell.angle_beta   90.00
_cell.angle_gamma   90.00
#
_symmetry.space_group_name_H-M   'P 1'
#
loop_
_entity.id
_entity.type
_entity.pdbx_description
1 polymer ?
#
loop_
_entity_poly.entity_id
_entity_poly.type
_entity_poly.pdbx_seq_one_letter_code
_entity_poly.pdbx_strand_id
1 'polypeptide(L)' 'MPEPKYVVTMGACSITEKCLVQIISYSTVRGVDKLIPADVHSPSCPLEPEAIIDVL' A
#
# COMPACT_ATOMS: atom_id res chain seq x y z
N MET A 1 17.05 7.17 6.67
CA MET A 1 16.73 5.81 7.13
C MET A 1 17.80 4.89 6.53
N PRO A 2 18.64 4.26 7.36
CA PRO A 2 19.79 3.45 6.94
C PRO A 2 19.32 2.19 6.17
N GLU A 3 19.99 1.85 5.06
CA GLU A 3 19.71 0.68 4.19
C GLU A 3 19.97 -0.65 4.91
N PRO A 4 19.17 -1.71 4.71
CA PRO A 4 18.18 -1.96 3.65
C PRO A 4 16.74 -1.61 4.08
N LYS A 5 15.93 -1.10 3.15
CA LYS A 5 14.50 -0.83 3.38
C LYS A 5 13.67 -1.86 2.64
N TYR A 6 12.96 -2.70 3.38
CA TYR A 6 11.85 -3.48 2.85
C TYR A 6 10.59 -2.65 3.00
N VAL A 7 9.98 -2.29 1.88
CA VAL A 7 8.77 -1.46 1.87
C VAL A 7 7.60 -2.35 1.49
N VAL A 8 6.80 -2.67 2.49
CA VAL A 8 5.58 -3.44 2.33
C VAL A 8 4.40 -2.49 2.16
N THR A 9 3.61 -2.69 1.11
CA THR A 9 2.34 -1.98 0.92
C THR A 9 1.17 -2.85 1.35
N MET A 10 0.41 -2.33 2.31
CA MET A 10 -0.72 -3.01 2.89
C MET A 10 -2.01 -2.32 2.47
N GLY A 11 -2.92 -3.11 1.94
CA GLY A 11 -4.28 -2.71 1.66
C GLY A 11 -4.48 -1.97 0.34
N ALA A 12 -5.73 -1.94 -0.10
CA ALA A 12 -6.06 -1.44 -1.43
C ALA A 12 -5.58 0.00 -1.66
N CYS A 13 -5.64 0.89 -0.67
CA CYS A 13 -5.28 2.31 -0.81
C CYS A 13 -3.79 2.59 -1.09
N SER A 14 -2.88 1.70 -0.68
CA SER A 14 -1.43 1.89 -0.85
C SER A 14 -0.90 1.33 -2.17
N ILE A 15 -1.55 0.30 -2.73
CA ILE A 15 -1.15 -0.42 -3.95
C ILE A 15 -1.81 0.18 -5.20
N THR A 16 -3.07 0.57 -5.08
CA THR A 16 -3.81 1.14 -6.20
C THR A 16 -4.72 2.21 -5.66
N GLU A 17 -5.04 3.19 -6.46
CA GLU A 17 -5.98 4.24 -6.06
C GLU A 17 -7.41 3.68 -5.82
N LYS A 18 -7.65 2.36 -5.77
CA LYS A 18 -8.94 1.65 -5.91
C LYS A 18 -10.10 2.16 -5.05
N CYS A 19 -9.85 2.60 -3.81
CA CYS A 19 -10.88 3.23 -2.96
C CYS A 19 -10.96 4.76 -3.19
N LEU A 20 -9.82 5.41 -3.49
CA LEU A 20 -9.69 6.86 -3.74
C LEU A 20 -9.92 7.28 -5.21
N VAL A 21 -10.05 6.35 -6.16
CA VAL A 21 -10.51 6.62 -7.53
C VAL A 21 -11.99 6.98 -7.48
N GLN A 22 -12.76 6.36 -6.58
CA GLN A 22 -14.18 6.67 -6.37
C GLN A 22 -14.39 8.00 -5.66
N ILE A 23 -13.42 8.47 -4.87
CA ILE A 23 -13.49 9.71 -4.09
C ILE A 23 -12.19 10.48 -4.34
N ILE A 24 -12.22 11.43 -5.28
CA ILE A 24 -11.05 12.24 -5.63
C ILE A 24 -10.66 13.09 -4.41
N SER A 25 -9.67 12.61 -3.65
CA SER A 25 -9.11 13.36 -2.52
C SER A 25 -7.96 14.23 -3.01
N TYR A 26 -7.95 15.50 -2.61
CA TYR A 26 -6.91 16.48 -2.94
C TYR A 26 -5.65 16.34 -2.08
N SER A 27 -5.73 15.56 -1.00
CA SER A 27 -4.67 15.46 0.02
C SER A 27 -3.96 14.12 0.05
N THR A 28 -4.33 13.16 -0.81
CA THR A 28 -3.73 11.82 -0.82
C THR A 28 -2.99 11.53 -2.11
N VAL A 29 -1.78 10.96 -1.96
CA VAL A 29 -1.01 10.46 -3.10
C VAL A 29 -1.59 9.11 -3.50
N ARG A 30 -1.81 8.96 -4.80
CA ARG A 30 -2.52 7.81 -5.35
C ARG A 30 -1.57 6.64 -5.58
N GLY A 31 -1.33 5.88 -4.52
CA GLY A 31 -0.39 4.76 -4.48
C GLY A 31 0.98 5.17 -3.92
N VAL A 32 1.54 4.33 -3.05
CA VAL A 32 2.85 4.57 -2.43
C VAL A 32 3.99 4.39 -3.43
N ASP A 33 3.77 3.62 -4.50
CA ASP A 33 4.76 3.35 -5.57
C ASP A 33 5.27 4.62 -6.27
N LYS A 34 4.51 5.71 -6.20
CA LYS A 34 4.91 7.02 -6.75
C LYS A 34 5.92 7.75 -5.86
N LEU A 35 6.03 7.38 -4.58
CA LEU A 35 6.91 8.00 -3.60
C LEU A 35 8.12 7.12 -3.30
N ILE A 36 7.88 5.82 -3.10
CA ILE A 36 8.89 4.85 -2.66
C ILE A 36 8.59 3.52 -3.35
N PRO A 37 9.57 2.84 -3.94
CA PRO A 37 9.34 1.51 -4.53
C PRO A 37 8.94 0.54 -3.42
N ALA A 38 7.80 -0.12 -3.60
CA ALA A 38 7.36 -1.21 -2.72
C ALA A 38 7.89 -2.56 -3.24
N ASP A 39 8.27 -3.44 -2.31
CA ASP A 39 8.78 -4.78 -2.62
C ASP A 39 7.64 -5.82 -2.68
N VAL A 40 6.65 -5.68 -1.80
CA VAL A 40 5.51 -6.60 -1.71
C VAL A 40 4.21 -5.81 -1.59
N HIS A 41 3.19 -6.30 -2.30
CA HIS A 41 1.84 -5.73 -2.35
C HIS A 41 0.81 -6.72 -1.82
N SER A 42 0.05 -6.33 -0.80
CA SER A 42 -1.08 -7.12 -0.29
C SER A 42 -2.45 -6.47 -0.57
N PRO A 43 -3.19 -6.92 -1.59
CA PRO A 43 -4.42 -6.27 -2.04
C PRO A 43 -5.66 -6.78 -1.27
N SER A 44 -5.99 -6.17 -0.15
CA SER A 44 -7.31 -6.34 0.50
C SER A 44 -7.80 -5.09 1.22
N CYS A 45 -9.10 -4.99 1.47
CA CYS A 45 -9.74 -3.80 2.01
C CYS A 45 -10.99 -4.20 2.81
N PRO A 46 -10.88 -4.49 4.12
CA PRO A 46 -9.67 -4.51 4.96
C PRO A 46 -8.81 -5.78 4.77
N LEU A 47 -7.53 -5.73 5.15
CA LEU A 47 -6.66 -6.91 5.12
C LEU A 47 -7.07 -7.90 6.22
N GLU A 48 -7.15 -9.18 5.88
CA GLU A 48 -7.28 -10.22 6.90
C GLU A 48 -5.98 -10.34 7.71
N PRO A 49 -6.06 -10.63 9.02
CA PRO A 49 -4.89 -10.67 9.88
C PRO A 49 -3.86 -11.74 9.46
N GLU A 50 -4.26 -12.86 8.85
CA GLU A 50 -3.30 -13.84 8.32
C GLU A 50 -2.49 -13.27 7.15
N ALA A 51 -3.13 -12.50 6.26
CA ALA A 51 -2.49 -11.88 5.11
C ALA A 51 -1.49 -10.76 5.49
N ILE A 52 -1.47 -10.33 6.75
CA ILE A 52 -0.44 -9.43 7.29
C ILE A 52 0.86 -10.21 7.57
N ILE A 53 0.73 -11.44 8.07
CA ILE A 53 1.84 -12.29 8.47
C ILE A 53 2.56 -12.84 7.23
N ASP A 54 1.83 -13.16 6.17
CA ASP A 54 2.39 -13.65 4.90
C ASP A 54 3.28 -12.64 4.16
N VAL A 55 3.25 -11.37 4.57
CA VAL A 55 3.89 -10.25 3.86
C VAL A 55 5.05 -9.66 4.69
N LEU A 56 5.20 -10.07 5.95
CA LEU A 56 6.34 -9.74 6.83
C LEU A 56 7.55 -10.64 6.55
#